data_AF-A0A958FBI0-F1
#
_entry.id   AF-A0A958FBI0-F1
#
_cell.length_a   1.000
_cell.length_b   1.000
_cell.length_c   1.000
_cell.angle_alpha   90.00
_cell.angle_beta   90.00
_cell.angle_gamma   90.00
#
_symmetry.space_group_name_H-M   'P 1'
#
loop_
_entity.id
_entity.type
_entity.pdbx_description
1 polymer ?
#
loop_
_entity_poly.entity_id
_entity_poly.type
_entity_poly.pdbx_seq_one_letter_code
_entity_poly.pdbx_strand_id
1 'polypeptide(L)'
;LAAARDVSAMQEIIQALDVNDHILVAYFDPKHRGTVNVEGTLSMKSSGNKIFKIVIEKINGIALEQPLEKQFDIDTDVVVAIDLM
;
A
#
# COMPACT_ATOMS: atom_id res chain seq x y z
N LEU A 1 -12.36 2.97 16.98
CA LEU A 1 -12.24 4.04 15.96
C LEU A 1 -11.97 3.36 14.63
N ALA A 2 -13.03 2.91 13.95
CA ALA A 2 -12.90 2.50 12.55
C ALA A 2 -12.85 3.80 11.76
N ALA A 3 -11.64 4.25 11.41
CA ALA A 3 -11.49 5.24 10.35
C ALA A 3 -12.29 4.71 9.17
N ALA A 4 -13.34 5.42 8.76
CA ALA A 4 -14.18 5.00 7.66
C ALA A 4 -13.25 4.77 6.47
N ARG A 5 -13.14 3.51 6.04
CA ARG A 5 -12.32 3.11 4.90
C ARG A 5 -12.93 3.78 3.67
N ASP A 6 -12.43 4.95 3.32
CA ASP A 6 -12.87 5.69 2.16
C ASP A 6 -12.11 5.16 0.94
N VAL A 7 -12.69 4.12 0.34
CA VAL A 7 -12.16 3.50 -0.88
C VAL A 7 -12.03 4.53 -2.00
N SER A 8 -12.92 5.53 -2.08
CA SER A 8 -12.84 6.58 -3.09
C SER A 8 -11.63 7.49 -2.85
N ALA A 9 -11.37 7.89 -1.61
CA ALA A 9 -10.16 8.65 -1.29
C ALA A 9 -8.88 7.87 -1.61
N MET A 10 -8.85 6.56 -1.33
CA MET A 10 -7.70 5.70 -1.70
C MET A 10 -7.51 5.60 -3.22
N GLN A 11 -8.60 5.51 -3.99
CA GLN A 11 -8.53 5.51 -5.46
C GLN A 11 -7.93 6.81 -5.99
N GLU A 12 -8.33 7.96 -5.45
CA GLU A 12 -7.80 9.26 -5.86
C GLU A 12 -6.30 9.37 -5.57
N ILE A 13 -5.85 8.88 -4.41
CA ILE A 13 -4.41 8.84 -4.07
C ILE A 13 -3.66 7.96 -5.07
N ILE A 14 -4.12 6.72 -5.31
CA ILE A 14 -3.46 5.79 -6.26
C ILE A 14 -3.46 6.36 -7.69
N GLN A 15 -4.51 7.08 -8.07
CA GLN A 15 -4.60 7.73 -9.37
C GLN A 15 -3.52 8.81 -9.54
N ALA A 16 -3.26 9.58 -8.48
CA ALA A 16 -2.28 10.66 -8.47
C ALA A 16 -0.82 10.17 -8.44
N LEU A 17 -0.56 8.96 -7.95
CA LEU A 17 0.78 8.36 -7.91
C LEU A 17 1.25 7.88 -9.28
N ASP A 18 2.52 8.07 -9.59
CA ASP A 18 3.17 7.54 -10.79
C ASP A 18 3.88 6.21 -10.53
N VAL A 19 3.97 5.38 -11.57
CA VAL A 19 4.81 4.18 -11.47
C VAL A 19 6.25 4.62 -11.27
N ASN A 20 6.94 3.94 -10.35
CA ASN A 20 8.24 4.27 -9.78
C ASN A 20 8.23 5.29 -8.63
N ASP A 21 7.07 5.80 -8.22
CA ASP A 21 6.98 6.58 -6.98
C ASP A 21 7.33 5.72 -5.77
N HIS A 22 8.02 6.34 -4.80
CA HIS A 22 8.33 5.72 -3.53
C HIS A 22 7.24 6.06 -2.51
N ILE A 23 6.60 5.03 -1.96
CA ILE A 23 5.42 5.18 -1.14
C ILE A 23 5.50 4.37 0.15
N LEU A 24 4.81 4.87 1.16
CA LEU A 24 4.51 4.19 2.41
C LEU A 24 3.07 3.69 2.36
N VAL A 25 2.85 2.41 2.64
CA VAL A 25 1.52 1.81 2.72
C VAL A 25 1.31 1.24 4.11
N ALA A 26 0.29 1.73 4.80
CA ALA A 26 -0.18 1.13 6.05
C ALA A 26 -1.35 0.20 5.74
N TYR A 27 -1.28 -1.08 6.14
CA TYR A 27 -2.39 -2.02 5.99
C TYR A 27 -2.58 -2.87 7.24
N PHE A 28 -3.80 -3.33 7.50
CA PHE A 28 -4.09 -4.23 8.62
C PHE A 28 -3.86 -5.68 8.19
N ASP A 29 -2.99 -6.39 8.93
CA ASP A 29 -2.78 -7.82 8.77
C ASP A 29 -3.70 -8.60 9.74
N PRO A 30 -4.74 -9.28 9.23
CA PRO A 30 -5.67 -10.03 10.08
C PRO A 30 -5.02 -11.24 10.76
N LYS A 31 -3.93 -11.80 10.22
CA LYS A 31 -3.22 -12.95 10.82
C LYS A 31 -2.48 -12.54 12.08
N HIS A 32 -1.85 -11.38 12.04
CA HIS A 32 -1.05 -10.85 13.16
C HIS A 32 -1.82 -9.84 14.03
N ARG A 33 -3.07 -9.53 13.67
CA ARG A 33 -3.97 -8.59 14.37
C ARG A 33 -3.31 -7.22 14.62
N GLY A 34 -2.62 -6.70 13.61
CA GLY A 34 -1.89 -5.44 13.73
C GLY A 34 -1.80 -4.68 12.40
N THR A 35 -1.48 -3.39 12.50
CA THR A 35 -1.13 -2.58 11.32
C THR A 35 0.32 -2.85 10.96
N VAL A 36 0.56 -3.09 9.68
CA VAL A 36 1.88 -3.25 9.09
C VAL A 36 2.13 -2.06 8.16
N ASN A 37 3.29 -1.45 8.33
CA ASN A 37 3.77 -0.38 7.46
C ASN A 37 4.80 -0.96 6.50
N VAL A 38 4.62 -0.72 5.21
CA VAL A 38 5.57 -1.16 4.19
C VAL A 38 5.98 0.02 3.35
N GLU A 39 7.28 0.14 3.12
CA GLU A 39 7.87 1.16 2.25
C GLU A 39 8.41 0.49 1.01
N GLY A 40 8.20 1.11 -0.14
CA GLY A 40 8.71 0.59 -1.39
C GLY A 40 8.26 1.38 -2.60
N THR A 41 8.58 0.83 -3.77
CA THR A 41 8.34 1.49 -5.05
C THR A 41 7.08 0.96 -5.71
N LEU A 42 6.19 1.85 -6.15
CA LEU A 42 5.00 1.49 -6.92
C LEU A 42 5.43 0.91 -8.28
N SER A 43 5.22 -0.39 -8.51
CA SER A 43 5.61 -1.06 -9.75
C SER A 43 4.46 -1.19 -10.75
N MET A 44 3.21 -1.14 -10.27
CA MET A 44 2.04 -1.28 -11.13
C MET A 44 0.81 -0.63 -10.49
N LYS A 45 -0.04 -0.02 -11.33
CA LYS A 45 -1.42 0.34 -11.00
C LYS A 45 -2.38 -0.21 -12.06
N SER A 46 -3.51 -0.75 -11.63
CA SER A 46 -4.58 -1.21 -12.52
C SER A 46 -5.34 -0.03 -13.13
N SER A 47 -5.99 -0.24 -14.28
CA SER A 47 -6.76 0.80 -15.00
C SER A 47 -7.94 1.40 -14.20
N GLY A 48 -8.36 0.76 -13.10
CA GLY A 48 -9.37 1.28 -12.18
C GLY A 48 -8.81 1.76 -10.84
N ASN A 49 -7.49 1.80 -10.66
CA ASN A 49 -6.80 2.23 -9.42
C ASN A 49 -7.24 1.49 -8.15
N LYS A 50 -7.80 0.29 -8.30
CA LYS A 50 -8.21 -0.58 -7.19
C LYS A 50 -7.10 -1.51 -6.75
N ILE A 51 -6.40 -2.04 -7.74
CA ILE A 51 -5.28 -2.95 -7.56
C ILE A 51 -4.00 -2.19 -7.89
N PHE A 52 -3.00 -2.33 -7.02
CA PHE A 52 -1.65 -1.82 -7.23
C PHE A 52 -0.61 -2.80 -6.70
N LYS A 53 0.62 -2.70 -7.20
CA LYS A 53 1.75 -3.51 -6.74
C LYS A 53 2.87 -2.62 -6.26
N ILE A 54 3.49 -3.02 -5.17
CA ILE A 54 4.69 -2.38 -4.65
C ILE A 54 5.82 -3.39 -4.56
N VAL A 55 7.03 -2.93 -4.86
CA VAL A 55 8.27 -3.62 -4.54
C VAL A 55 8.72 -3.12 -3.17
N ILE A 56 8.43 -3.92 -2.15
CA ILE A 56 8.69 -3.59 -0.74
C ILE A 56 10.19 -3.71 -0.47
N GLU A 57 10.74 -2.66 0.12
CA GLU A 57 12.14 -2.58 0.55
C GLU A 57 12.25 -2.55 2.08
N LYS A 58 11.24 -2.03 2.78
CA LYS A 58 11.18 -2.05 4.24
C LYS A 58 9.82 -2.48 4.77
N ILE A 59 9.83 -3.15 5.92
CA ILE A 59 8.64 -3.48 6.71
C ILE A 59 8.84 -2.94 8.12
N ASN A 60 7.92 -2.11 8.60
CA ASN A 60 7.99 -1.44 9.91
C ASN A 60 9.34 -0.74 10.16
N GLY A 61 9.88 -0.09 9.13
CA GLY A 61 11.18 0.60 9.17
C GLY A 61 12.41 -0.31 9.08
N ILE A 62 12.23 -1.63 9.03
CA ILE A 62 13.32 -2.60 8.91
C ILE A 62 13.54 -2.93 7.43
N ALA A 63 14.76 -2.70 6.94
CA ALA A 63 15.13 -3.03 5.56
C ALA A 63 15.14 -4.55 5.34
N LEU A 64 14.60 -4.98 4.22
CA LEU A 64 14.63 -6.38 3.79
C LEU A 64 15.96 -6.67 3.09
N GLU A 65 16.50 -7.87 3.31
CA GLU A 65 17.69 -8.34 2.59
C GLU A 65 17.42 -8.50 1.08
N GLN A 66 16.17 -8.78 0.72
CA GLN A 66 15.70 -8.89 -0.66
C GLN A 66 14.35 -8.19 -0.80
N PRO A 67 14.15 -7.40 -1.87
CA PRO A 67 12.85 -6.78 -2.12
C PRO A 67 11.75 -7.81 -2.35
N LEU A 68 10.55 -7.51 -1.84
CA LEU A 68 9.37 -8.38 -1.99
C LEU A 68 8.30 -7.68 -2.83
N GLU A 69 7.86 -8.29 -3.92
CA GLU A 69 6.69 -7.77 -4.64
C GLU A 69 5.40 -8.19 -3.91
N LYS A 70 4.54 -7.20 -3.63
CA LYS A 70 3.21 -7.44 -3.07
C LYS A 70 2.16 -6.68 -3.84
N GLN A 71 1.08 -7.39 -4.17
CA GLN A 71 -0.14 -6.80 -4.71
C GLN A 71 -1.08 -6.43 -3.58
N PHE A 72 -1.70 -5.26 -3.70
CA PHE A 72 -2.76 -4.76 -2.84
C PHE A 72 -4.03 -4.54 -3.67
N ASP A 73 -5.16 -4.85 -3.07
CA ASP A 73 -6.50 -4.54 -3.58
C ASP A 73 -7.25 -3.73 -2.53
N ILE A 74 -7.50 -2.44 -2.79
CA ILE A 74 -8.17 -1.56 -1.84
C ILE A 74 -9.63 -1.92 -1.55
N ASP A 75 -10.26 -2.82 -2.31
CA ASP A 75 -11.61 -3.33 -2.03
C ASP A 75 -11.57 -4.47 -1.00
N THR A 76 -10.52 -5.31 -1.02
CA THR A 76 -10.41 -6.52 -0.19
C THR A 76 -9.37 -6.41 0.92
N ASP A 77 -8.22 -5.80 0.64
CA ASP A 77 -7.17 -5.50 1.62
C ASP A 77 -7.52 -4.28 2.45
N VAL A 78 -7.34 -4.40 3.76
CA VAL A 78 -7.58 -3.30 4.71
C VAL A 78 -6.38 -2.34 4.66
N VAL A 79 -6.19 -1.69 3.52
CA VAL A 79 -5.28 -0.55 3.37
C VAL A 79 -5.86 0.61 4.17
N VAL A 80 -5.05 1.14 5.08
CA VAL A 80 -5.41 2.19 6.03
C VAL A 80 -4.97 3.56 5.51
N ALA A 81 -3.77 3.64 4.93
CA ALA A 81 -3.20 4.88 4.41
C ALA A 81 -2.14 4.58 3.34
N ILE A 82 -1.96 5.53 2.42
CA ILE A 82 -0.89 5.56 1.43
C ILE A 82 -0.30 6.98 1.45
N ASP A 83 1.00 7.11 1.67
CA ASP A 83 1.73 8.37 1.70
C ASP A 83 2.88 8.36 0.70
N LEU A 84 3.08 9.48 -0.01
CA LEU A 84 4.23 9.70 -0.90
C LEU A 84 5.45 10.12 -0.06
N MET A 85 6.64 9.61 -0.38
CA MET A 85 7.89 9.90 0.35
C MET A 85 8.87 10.78 -0.41
#